data_AF-A0A9D1KPJ2-F1
#
_entry.id   AF-A0A9D1KPJ2-F1
#
_cell.length_a   1.000
_cell.length_b   1.000
_cell.length_c   1.000
_cell.angle_alpha   90.00
_cell.angle_beta   90.00
_cell.angle_gamma   90.00
#
_symmetry.space_group_name_H-M   'P 1'
#
loop_
_entity.id
_entity.type
_entity.pdbx_description
1 polymer ?
#
loop_
_entity_poly.entity_id
_entity_poly.type
_entity_poly.pdbx_seq_one_letter_code
_entity_poly.pdbx_strand_id
1 'polypeptide(L)'
;MTAIPLRRNPCRLRDRIVACLAVALTLGLSAPVTATAAEPELGIGDPGLPETRNVIDIAPGVTLTRIDRGLPLDDPDDIRTTTTGPWVVNVLSIDPSVAKGRMVVADGPTIAETETVQDIAQYAGALAAINSSFFTFTGDADYPGDAGGLAIRGGKVISEPSLTQEREVDLIFNSQTNRMQITKTTWTGTLTMPGTTLHLERLNHRPSVPEACEDLEDQTTCAEDGDTVRFDDRFSAATPPGHGVEVVFDAKGCVVSTHDTRGLALSAGQTSVQATGSDAKTLAALGEAGGCGTWKDRVVDEDGHAIPLTSHTWAVTGRVPLLKDGVSVVPPAEQIPEDGMDFFLRHPRTFVGQTADGVWKLVVVDGRSTTSVGSSMWESAQIARDLGMVDAINLDGGGSTTMVANGELVNLPQGETTQRKVGDAMAWLPAG
;
A
#
# COMPACT_ATOMS: atom_id res chain seq x y z
N MET A 1 -21.15 46.91 -53.75
CA MET A 1 -20.23 47.47 -54.75
C MET A 1 -20.26 48.99 -54.66
N THR A 2 -19.13 49.64 -54.99
CA THR A 2 -18.97 51.07 -55.37
C THR A 2 -19.41 52.18 -54.40
N ALA A 3 -18.42 52.99 -53.99
CA ALA A 3 -18.55 54.23 -53.23
C ALA A 3 -18.66 55.48 -54.14
N ILE A 4 -18.87 56.69 -53.56
CA ILE A 4 -18.05 57.91 -53.75
C ILE A 4 -18.58 59.10 -52.88
N PRO A 5 -17.75 60.12 -52.50
CA PRO A 5 -17.89 60.86 -51.24
C PRO A 5 -17.99 62.41 -51.40
N LEU A 6 -17.27 63.18 -50.55
CA LEU A 6 -17.08 64.66 -50.43
C LEU A 6 -17.87 65.25 -49.23
N ARG A 7 -17.39 66.16 -48.36
CA ARG A 7 -16.14 66.92 -48.09
C ARG A 7 -16.16 67.29 -46.57
N ARG A 8 -15.21 67.95 -45.88
CA ARG A 8 -14.02 68.77 -46.19
C ARG A 8 -13.06 68.78 -44.96
N ASN A 9 -11.76 69.03 -45.19
CA ASN A 9 -10.74 69.44 -44.20
C ASN A 9 -10.59 71.00 -44.21
N PRO A 10 -9.70 71.67 -43.44
CA PRO A 10 -8.86 71.27 -42.27
C PRO A 10 -8.90 72.28 -41.08
N CYS A 11 -8.15 72.02 -39.99
CA CYS A 11 -7.13 72.96 -39.50
C CYS A 11 -6.12 72.30 -38.55
N ARG A 12 -4.85 72.74 -38.61
CA ARG A 12 -3.75 72.32 -37.72
C ARG A 12 -3.39 73.46 -36.77
N LEU A 13 -2.92 73.12 -35.57
CA LEU A 13 -1.77 73.82 -35.00
C LEU A 13 -0.90 72.84 -34.20
N ARG A 14 0.43 73.00 -34.29
CA ARG A 14 1.42 72.27 -33.47
C ARG A 14 1.69 73.10 -32.21
N ASP A 15 2.02 72.46 -31.08
CA ASP A 15 3.42 72.38 -30.63
C ASP A 15 3.62 71.67 -29.26
N ARG A 16 4.77 71.00 -29.14
CA ARG A 16 5.59 70.80 -27.91
C ARG A 16 5.08 69.91 -26.76
N ILE A 17 5.41 68.62 -26.92
CA ILE A 17 6.11 67.74 -25.97
C ILE A 17 6.43 68.36 -24.58
N VAL A 18 5.87 67.76 -23.52
CA VAL A 18 6.58 67.46 -22.26
C VAL A 18 6.27 66.01 -21.92
N ALA A 19 7.30 65.16 -21.83
CA ALA A 19 7.14 63.76 -21.44
C ALA A 19 7.37 63.61 -19.93
N CYS A 20 6.31 63.36 -19.17
CA CYS A 20 6.44 62.82 -17.82
C CYS A 20 6.60 61.30 -17.90
N LEU A 21 7.83 60.81 -17.75
CA LEU A 21 8.07 59.39 -17.50
C LEU A 21 7.51 59.03 -16.12
N ALA A 22 6.36 58.37 -16.08
CA ALA A 22 5.95 57.62 -14.91
C ALA A 22 6.72 56.30 -14.88
N VAL A 23 7.84 56.25 -14.13
CA VAL A 23 8.49 54.99 -13.79
C VAL A 23 7.57 54.26 -12.83
N ALA A 24 6.71 53.39 -13.37
CA ALA A 24 5.96 52.43 -12.56
C ALA A 24 6.96 51.44 -11.98
N LEU A 25 7.35 51.67 -10.72
CA LEU A 25 8.16 50.74 -9.97
C LEU A 25 7.30 49.50 -9.69
N THR A 26 7.35 48.51 -10.59
CA THR A 26 6.75 47.20 -10.35
C THR A 26 7.58 46.51 -9.28
N LEU A 27 7.27 46.83 -8.02
CA LEU A 27 7.59 46.00 -6.87
C LEU A 27 6.95 44.63 -7.16
N GLY A 28 7.80 43.70 -7.61
CA GLY A 28 7.44 42.30 -7.65
C GLY A 28 7.21 41.86 -6.22
N LEU A 29 5.95 41.90 -5.80
CA LEU A 29 5.46 41.20 -4.62
C LEU A 29 5.59 39.70 -4.94
N SER A 30 6.79 39.18 -4.76
CA SER A 30 6.99 37.76 -4.49
C SER A 30 6.06 37.43 -3.34
N ALA A 31 5.03 36.61 -3.61
CA ALA A 31 4.23 36.04 -2.56
C ALA A 31 5.20 35.43 -1.54
N PRO A 32 4.99 35.64 -0.22
CA PRO A 32 5.84 35.00 0.76
C PRO A 32 5.76 33.50 0.51
N VAL A 33 6.91 32.88 0.25
CA VAL A 33 7.04 31.43 0.40
C VAL A 33 6.57 31.16 1.82
N THR A 34 5.46 30.46 1.97
CA THR A 34 4.97 30.04 3.27
C THR A 34 6.04 29.13 3.84
N ALA A 35 6.84 29.67 4.76
CA ALA A 35 7.79 28.89 5.53
C ALA A 35 6.96 27.84 6.25
N THR A 36 7.15 26.57 5.87
CA THR A 36 6.56 25.44 6.56
C THR A 36 6.92 25.60 8.04
N ALA A 37 5.90 25.71 8.90
CA ALA A 37 6.16 25.77 10.32
C ALA A 37 6.94 24.51 10.70
N ALA A 38 8.05 24.67 11.44
CA ALA A 38 8.82 23.52 11.88
C ALA A 38 7.88 22.58 12.67
N GLU A 39 7.89 21.30 12.29
CA GLU A 39 7.13 20.27 12.99
C GLU A 39 7.48 20.28 14.49
N PRO A 40 6.50 20.10 15.39
CA PRO A 40 6.78 20.01 16.82
C PRO A 40 7.70 18.82 17.13
N GLU A 41 8.47 18.93 18.22
CA GLU A 41 9.19 17.79 18.82
C GLU A 41 8.22 16.63 19.08
N LEU A 42 8.70 15.38 19.00
CA LEU A 42 7.82 14.22 19.18
C LEU A 42 7.38 14.10 20.64
N GLY A 43 6.08 13.96 20.88
CA GLY A 43 5.47 13.83 22.20
C GLY A 43 5.62 12.46 22.86
N ILE A 44 6.63 11.67 22.47
CA ILE A 44 6.89 10.32 23.01
C ILE A 44 7.93 10.36 24.14
N GLY A 45 7.75 9.45 25.10
CA GLY A 45 8.58 9.38 26.30
C GLY A 45 8.33 10.52 27.29
N ASP A 46 9.27 10.69 28.21
CA ASP A 46 9.24 11.77 29.19
C ASP A 46 9.31 13.18 28.54
N PRO A 47 8.68 14.21 29.15
CA PRO A 47 8.77 15.58 28.66
C PRO A 47 10.22 16.12 28.70
N GLY A 48 10.62 16.84 27.65
CA GLY A 48 11.91 17.52 27.58
C GLY A 48 13.12 16.61 27.31
N LEU A 49 12.91 15.38 26.86
CA LEU A 49 13.98 14.54 26.32
C LEU A 49 14.67 15.23 25.13
N PRO A 50 16.00 15.04 24.96
CA PRO A 50 16.70 15.61 23.83
C PRO A 50 16.23 14.98 22.52
N GLU A 51 16.14 15.80 21.48
CA GLU A 51 15.78 15.39 20.14
C GLU A 51 16.70 16.07 19.12
N THR A 52 17.15 15.32 18.11
CA THR A 52 17.87 15.86 16.97
C THR A 52 17.20 15.43 15.67
N ARG A 53 17.17 16.32 14.68
CA ARG A 53 16.58 16.06 13.36
C ARG A 53 17.61 16.33 12.28
N ASN A 54 17.87 15.33 11.43
CA ASN A 54 18.68 15.47 10.23
C ASN A 54 17.76 15.33 9.01
N VAL A 55 17.67 16.39 8.19
CA VAL A 55 16.82 16.45 7.00
C VAL A 55 17.69 16.44 5.75
N ILE A 56 17.35 15.56 4.80
CA ILE A 56 18.03 15.42 3.51
C ILE A 56 16.99 15.57 2.40
N ASP A 57 17.22 16.50 1.48
CA ASP A 57 16.46 16.58 0.23
C ASP A 57 16.88 15.43 -0.70
N ILE A 58 15.96 14.49 -0.97
CA ILE A 58 16.20 13.35 -1.86
C ILE A 58 15.86 13.74 -3.31
N ALA A 59 14.78 14.50 -3.50
CA ALA A 59 14.38 15.09 -4.77
C ALA A 59 13.46 16.32 -4.49
N PRO A 60 13.14 17.16 -5.50
CA PRO A 60 12.18 18.24 -5.31
C PRO A 60 10.83 17.71 -4.76
N GLY A 61 10.43 18.18 -3.58
CA GLY A 61 9.23 17.73 -2.88
C GLY A 61 9.35 16.38 -2.17
N VAL A 62 10.54 15.78 -2.08
CA VAL A 62 10.79 14.51 -1.39
C VAL A 62 11.96 14.67 -0.41
N THR A 63 11.66 14.62 0.88
CA THR A 63 12.65 14.78 1.95
C THR A 63 12.70 13.57 2.86
N LEU A 64 13.89 13.14 3.25
CA LEU A 64 14.12 12.16 4.30
C LEU A 64 14.54 12.86 5.59
N THR A 65 13.77 12.69 6.65
CA THR A 65 14.08 13.18 7.99
C THR A 65 14.38 12.01 8.91
N ARG A 66 15.59 11.96 9.47
CA ARG A 66 15.91 11.10 10.62
C ARG A 66 15.72 11.92 11.91
N ILE A 67 15.00 11.35 12.86
CA ILE A 67 14.76 11.90 14.19
C ILE A 67 15.34 10.93 15.22
N ASP A 68 16.37 11.37 15.95
CA ASP A 68 16.95 10.64 17.07
C ASP A 68 16.48 11.33 18.37
N ARG A 69 15.72 10.64 19.21
CA ARG A 69 15.11 11.16 20.44
C ARG A 69 15.43 10.31 21.66
N GLY A 70 15.68 10.94 22.80
CA GLY A 70 15.81 10.27 24.09
C GLY A 70 17.25 10.10 24.55
N LEU A 71 17.43 9.30 25.59
CA LEU A 71 18.72 9.00 26.21
C LEU A 71 19.20 7.60 25.80
N PRO A 72 20.52 7.34 25.81
CA PRO A 72 21.05 5.98 25.59
C PRO A 72 20.47 4.98 26.58
N LEU A 73 20.28 3.74 26.13
CA LEU A 73 19.82 2.61 26.94
C LEU A 73 20.95 1.60 27.10
N ASP A 74 21.39 1.36 28.34
CA ASP A 74 22.49 0.43 28.62
C ASP A 74 22.00 -1.03 28.80
N ASP A 75 20.76 -1.23 29.28
CA ASP A 75 20.19 -2.56 29.54
C ASP A 75 19.12 -2.94 28.49
N PRO A 76 19.31 -4.02 27.70
CA PRO A 76 18.31 -4.51 26.76
C PRO A 76 16.98 -4.93 27.40
N ASP A 77 16.95 -5.33 28.67
CA ASP A 77 15.72 -5.77 29.33
C ASP A 77 14.74 -4.59 29.54
N ASP A 78 15.24 -3.35 29.58
CA ASP A 78 14.45 -2.13 29.75
C ASP A 78 13.79 -1.61 28.45
N ILE A 79 14.04 -2.22 27.28
CA ILE A 79 13.49 -1.78 25.98
C ILE A 79 11.96 -1.60 26.02
N ARG A 80 11.26 -2.50 26.73
CA ARG A 80 9.78 -2.50 26.81
C ARG A 80 9.22 -1.54 27.86
N THR A 81 10.04 -1.01 28.77
CA THR A 81 9.62 -0.30 29.99
C THR A 81 10.15 1.14 30.10
N THR A 82 11.29 1.44 29.46
CA THR A 82 11.93 2.76 29.53
C THR A 82 11.00 3.90 29.12
N THR A 83 10.99 4.99 29.88
CA THR A 83 10.30 6.25 29.54
C THR A 83 11.21 7.23 28.79
N THR A 84 12.51 6.97 28.73
CA THR A 84 13.53 7.88 28.19
C THR A 84 14.06 7.50 26.82
N GLY A 85 13.69 6.33 26.28
CA GLY A 85 14.05 5.86 24.95
C GLY A 85 15.30 4.98 24.92
N PRO A 86 16.15 5.04 23.87
CA PRO A 86 16.10 5.97 22.74
C PRO A 86 15.12 5.53 21.64
N TRP A 87 14.69 6.48 20.80
CA TRP A 87 13.92 6.25 19.58
C TRP A 87 14.66 6.78 18.36
N VAL A 88 14.67 5.98 17.29
CA VAL A 88 15.12 6.37 15.95
C VAL A 88 13.91 6.27 15.02
N VAL A 89 13.46 7.40 14.51
CA VAL A 89 12.32 7.52 13.60
C VAL A 89 12.82 8.08 12.27
N ASN A 90 12.59 7.35 11.18
CA ASN A 90 12.91 7.80 9.83
C ASN A 90 11.60 8.11 9.09
N VAL A 91 11.50 9.33 8.55
CA VAL A 91 10.29 9.88 7.94
C VAL A 91 10.61 10.32 6.52
N LEU A 92 10.05 9.64 5.53
CA LEU A 92 10.03 10.12 4.16
C LEU A 92 8.77 10.97 3.96
N SER A 93 8.95 12.25 3.69
CA SER A 93 7.87 13.19 3.35
C SER A 93 7.83 13.40 1.84
N ILE A 94 6.67 13.25 1.22
CA ILE A 94 6.47 13.49 -0.22
C ILE A 94 5.31 14.47 -0.41
N ASP A 95 5.62 15.68 -0.85
CA ASP A 95 4.65 16.72 -1.19
C ASP A 95 4.22 16.54 -2.66
N PRO A 96 2.99 16.06 -2.96
CA PRO A 96 2.53 15.83 -4.32
C PRO A 96 2.28 17.12 -5.12
N SER A 97 2.35 18.31 -4.50
CA SER A 97 2.27 19.59 -5.20
C SER A 97 3.60 19.99 -5.85
N VAL A 98 4.72 19.43 -5.37
CA VAL A 98 6.09 19.68 -5.86
C VAL A 98 6.71 18.43 -6.48
N ALA A 99 6.55 17.27 -5.84
CA ALA A 99 7.14 16.01 -6.26
C ALA A 99 6.47 15.47 -7.53
N LYS A 100 7.28 15.24 -8.57
CA LYS A 100 6.82 14.64 -9.82
C LYS A 100 6.96 13.13 -9.76
N GLY A 101 5.83 12.44 -9.66
CA GLY A 101 5.80 10.99 -9.53
C GLY A 101 4.41 10.50 -9.13
N ARG A 102 4.35 9.28 -8.61
CA ARG A 102 3.15 8.71 -8.01
C ARG A 102 3.51 7.72 -6.91
N MET A 103 2.67 7.65 -5.88
CA MET A 103 2.67 6.53 -4.95
C MET A 103 2.09 5.31 -5.66
N VAL A 104 2.68 4.14 -5.45
CA VAL A 104 2.19 2.83 -5.89
C VAL A 104 2.41 1.81 -4.77
N VAL A 105 1.91 0.59 -4.98
CA VAL A 105 2.41 -0.59 -4.27
C VAL A 105 3.18 -1.43 -5.27
N ALA A 106 4.38 -1.85 -4.90
CA ALA A 106 5.27 -2.67 -5.71
C ALA A 106 5.45 -4.04 -5.06
N ASP A 107 5.60 -5.04 -5.91
CA ASP A 107 5.91 -6.44 -5.63
C ASP A 107 7.14 -6.83 -6.46
N GLY A 108 7.81 -7.94 -6.13
CA GLY A 108 8.91 -8.48 -6.93
C GLY A 108 8.44 -9.11 -8.24
N PRO A 109 9.24 -9.97 -8.89
CA PRO A 109 8.83 -10.62 -10.14
C PRO A 109 7.51 -11.40 -10.02
N THR A 110 7.32 -12.13 -8.91
CA THR A 110 6.11 -12.90 -8.55
C THR A 110 5.44 -12.29 -7.31
N ILE A 111 4.19 -12.71 -7.00
CA ILE A 111 3.42 -12.19 -5.85
C ILE A 111 3.34 -13.16 -4.65
N ALA A 112 3.69 -14.43 -4.84
CA ALA A 112 3.70 -15.45 -3.78
C ALA A 112 5.08 -15.64 -3.13
N GLU A 113 6.14 -15.07 -3.71
CA GLU A 113 7.49 -15.06 -3.15
C GLU A 113 7.76 -13.77 -2.38
N THR A 114 8.96 -13.65 -1.80
CA THR A 114 9.34 -12.49 -1.00
C THR A 114 10.72 -11.97 -1.39
N GLU A 115 10.88 -10.65 -1.45
CA GLU A 115 12.14 -9.97 -1.69
C GLU A 115 12.41 -8.89 -0.64
N THR A 116 13.63 -8.36 -0.58
CA THR A 116 13.90 -7.23 0.32
C THR A 116 13.24 -5.97 -0.22
N VAL A 117 12.91 -5.00 0.64
CA VAL A 117 12.33 -3.71 0.19
C VAL A 117 13.27 -3.00 -0.79
N GLN A 118 14.58 -3.20 -0.66
CA GLN A 118 15.57 -2.69 -1.60
C GLN A 118 15.48 -3.35 -2.99
N ASP A 119 15.31 -4.68 -3.05
CA ASP A 119 15.13 -5.39 -4.32
C ASP A 119 13.81 -5.00 -5.00
N ILE A 120 12.72 -4.88 -4.23
CA ILE A 120 11.41 -4.42 -4.74
C ILE A 120 11.50 -2.99 -5.26
N ALA A 121 12.13 -2.08 -4.51
CA ALA A 121 12.35 -0.70 -4.93
C ALA A 121 13.19 -0.61 -6.21
N GLN A 122 14.26 -1.41 -6.32
CA GLN A 122 15.10 -1.49 -7.51
C GLN A 122 14.33 -2.05 -8.71
N TYR A 123 13.57 -3.13 -8.53
CA TYR A 123 12.76 -3.76 -9.57
C TYR A 123 11.68 -2.82 -10.12
N ALA A 124 11.01 -2.07 -9.25
CA ALA A 124 9.99 -1.10 -9.61
C ALA A 124 10.54 0.23 -10.18
N GLY A 125 11.85 0.49 -10.03
CA GLY A 125 12.46 1.79 -10.37
C GLY A 125 12.03 2.92 -9.42
N ALA A 126 11.79 2.60 -8.15
CA ALA A 126 11.35 3.54 -7.14
C ALA A 126 12.49 4.45 -6.65
N LEU A 127 12.16 5.71 -6.34
CA LEU A 127 13.09 6.62 -5.69
C LEU A 127 13.23 6.30 -4.20
N ALA A 128 12.14 5.86 -3.57
CA ALA A 128 12.09 5.47 -2.18
C ALA A 128 10.89 4.52 -1.93
N ALA A 129 11.00 3.67 -0.92
CA ALA A 129 9.97 2.71 -0.53
C ALA A 129 10.02 2.35 0.96
N ILE A 130 8.90 1.84 1.48
CA ILE A 130 8.77 1.17 2.78
C ILE A 130 8.09 -0.19 2.58
N ASN A 131 8.31 -1.16 3.47
CA ASN A 131 7.47 -2.37 3.50
C ASN A 131 5.98 -2.02 3.72
N SER A 132 5.05 -2.84 3.26
CA SER A 132 3.61 -2.55 3.43
C SER A 132 2.78 -3.66 4.07
N SER A 133 2.13 -4.51 3.28
CA SER A 133 1.06 -5.37 3.76
C SER A 133 1.55 -6.48 4.68
N PHE A 134 0.64 -6.95 5.53
CA PHE A 134 0.80 -8.23 6.21
C PHE A 134 0.74 -9.37 5.19
N PHE A 135 1.54 -10.40 5.42
CA PHE A 135 1.77 -11.50 4.47
C PHE A 135 2.03 -12.82 5.22
N THR A 136 1.87 -13.96 4.55
CA THR A 136 1.75 -15.30 5.16
C THR A 136 3.08 -15.99 5.47
N PHE A 137 4.18 -15.27 5.69
CA PHE A 137 5.55 -15.83 5.81
C PHE A 137 5.80 -16.89 6.91
N THR A 138 4.85 -17.11 7.82
CA THR A 138 4.83 -18.24 8.77
C THR A 138 3.62 -19.16 8.63
N GLY A 139 2.64 -18.80 7.81
CA GLY A 139 1.40 -19.54 7.58
C GLY A 139 1.49 -20.47 6.37
N ASP A 140 2.17 -20.04 5.30
CA ASP A 140 2.48 -20.86 4.14
C ASP A 140 3.98 -20.78 3.83
N ALA A 141 4.67 -21.93 3.85
CA ALA A 141 6.11 -22.01 3.62
C ALA A 141 6.49 -22.12 2.13
N ASP A 142 5.55 -22.54 1.27
CA ASP A 142 5.78 -22.62 -0.18
C ASP A 142 5.41 -21.29 -0.87
N TYR A 143 4.45 -20.54 -0.30
CA TYR A 143 3.97 -19.24 -0.79
C TYR A 143 4.09 -18.13 0.27
N PRO A 144 5.30 -17.87 0.82
CA PRO A 144 5.49 -17.02 1.98
C PRO A 144 5.19 -15.53 1.74
N GLY A 145 5.02 -15.11 0.49
CA GLY A 145 4.70 -13.73 0.09
C GLY A 145 3.22 -13.43 -0.04
N ASP A 146 2.37 -14.46 0.01
CA ASP A 146 0.93 -14.35 -0.18
C ASP A 146 0.30 -13.36 0.82
N ALA A 147 -0.66 -12.57 0.34
CA ALA A 147 -1.09 -11.34 0.99
C ALA A 147 -2.14 -11.63 2.07
N GLY A 148 -1.88 -11.18 3.30
CA GLY A 148 -2.73 -11.42 4.47
C GLY A 148 -3.97 -10.53 4.56
N GLY A 149 -4.54 -10.11 3.42
CA GLY A 149 -5.67 -9.19 3.31
C GLY A 149 -5.74 -8.51 1.93
N LEU A 150 -6.54 -7.43 1.81
CA LEU A 150 -6.78 -6.76 0.52
C LEU A 150 -5.47 -6.23 -0.11
N ALA A 151 -5.24 -6.65 -1.37
CA ALA A 151 -4.19 -6.09 -2.21
C ALA A 151 -4.77 -5.63 -3.55
N ILE A 152 -4.55 -4.36 -3.91
CA ILE A 152 -4.94 -3.82 -5.24
C ILE A 152 -3.72 -3.18 -5.91
N ARG A 153 -3.48 -3.55 -7.18
CA ARG A 153 -2.40 -3.03 -8.03
C ARG A 153 -2.98 -2.42 -9.30
N GLY A 154 -2.97 -1.10 -9.41
CA GLY A 154 -3.53 -0.40 -10.58
C GLY A 154 -4.95 -0.82 -10.95
N GLY A 155 -5.80 -1.03 -9.95
CA GLY A 155 -7.20 -1.47 -10.11
C GLY A 155 -7.40 -2.98 -10.26
N LYS A 156 -6.36 -3.78 -10.43
CA LYS A 156 -6.46 -5.24 -10.35
C LYS A 156 -6.48 -5.66 -8.88
N VAL A 157 -7.49 -6.42 -8.46
CA VAL A 157 -7.51 -7.04 -7.13
C VAL A 157 -6.62 -8.29 -7.19
N ILE A 158 -5.60 -8.33 -6.33
CA ILE A 158 -4.60 -9.40 -6.27
C ILE A 158 -4.92 -10.39 -5.16
N SER A 159 -5.39 -9.90 -4.01
CA SER A 159 -5.88 -10.69 -2.87
C SER A 159 -7.14 -10.05 -2.32
N GLU A 160 -8.08 -10.88 -1.88
CA GLU A 160 -9.29 -10.46 -1.16
C GLU A 160 -8.99 -9.95 0.26
N PRO A 161 -9.90 -9.18 0.89
CA PRO A 161 -9.82 -8.89 2.33
C PRO A 161 -9.93 -10.19 3.12
N SER A 162 -9.10 -10.38 4.16
CA SER A 162 -9.05 -11.68 4.84
C SER A 162 -10.33 -11.99 5.63
N LEU A 163 -11.03 -10.96 6.10
CA LEU A 163 -12.25 -10.97 6.93
C LEU A 163 -12.16 -11.76 8.25
N THR A 164 -11.10 -12.53 8.46
CA THR A 164 -10.83 -13.36 9.64
C THR A 164 -10.18 -12.57 10.78
N GLN A 165 -9.52 -11.45 10.47
CA GLN A 165 -8.96 -10.56 11.48
C GLN A 165 -9.92 -9.41 11.76
N GLU A 166 -10.55 -9.41 12.94
CA GLU A 166 -11.48 -8.35 13.38
C GLU A 166 -10.90 -6.93 13.31
N ARG A 167 -9.57 -6.81 13.34
CA ARG A 167 -8.81 -5.55 13.31
C ARG A 167 -8.36 -5.13 11.90
N GLU A 168 -8.50 -5.98 10.88
CA GLU A 168 -8.13 -5.64 9.49
C GLU A 168 -8.84 -4.35 9.05
N VAL A 169 -8.04 -3.45 8.48
CA VAL A 169 -8.46 -2.20 7.85
C VAL A 169 -7.52 -1.94 6.67
N ASP A 170 -8.07 -1.49 5.56
CA ASP A 170 -7.33 -1.32 4.32
C ASP A 170 -7.00 0.15 4.08
N LEU A 171 -5.78 0.39 3.63
CA LEU A 171 -5.41 1.67 3.05
C LEU A 171 -5.65 1.61 1.55
N ILE A 172 -6.66 2.34 1.07
CA ILE A 172 -6.93 2.49 -0.36
C ILE A 172 -6.51 3.89 -0.77
N PHE A 173 -5.80 4.02 -1.89
CA PHE A 173 -5.40 5.32 -2.40
C PHE A 173 -5.47 5.42 -3.91
N ASN A 174 -5.68 6.65 -4.38
CA ASN A 174 -5.67 6.98 -5.79
C ASN A 174 -4.36 7.73 -6.13
N SER A 175 -3.51 7.06 -6.89
CA SER A 175 -2.19 7.54 -7.33
C SER A 175 -2.21 8.73 -8.30
N GLN A 176 -3.37 9.11 -8.84
CA GLN A 176 -3.55 10.30 -9.68
C GLN A 176 -4.01 11.51 -8.88
N THR A 177 -4.91 11.33 -7.92
CA THR A 177 -5.44 12.43 -7.09
C THR A 177 -4.68 12.64 -5.78
N ASN A 178 -3.78 11.73 -5.42
CA ASN A 178 -3.07 11.69 -4.13
C ASN A 178 -4.04 11.77 -2.94
N ARG A 179 -5.15 11.05 -3.02
CA ARG A 179 -6.12 10.90 -1.93
C ARG A 179 -6.12 9.47 -1.44
N MET A 180 -6.04 9.30 -0.13
CA MET A 180 -6.24 8.02 0.53
C MET A 180 -7.55 7.97 1.33
N GLN A 181 -7.95 6.76 1.69
CA GLN A 181 -8.99 6.45 2.66
C GLN A 181 -8.56 5.21 3.46
N ILE A 182 -8.91 5.16 4.74
CA ILE A 182 -8.73 3.99 5.60
C ILE A 182 -10.13 3.49 5.96
N THR A 183 -10.44 2.25 5.56
CA THR A 183 -11.76 1.63 5.73
C THR A 183 -11.62 0.12 5.83
N LYS A 184 -12.58 -0.56 6.46
CA LYS A 184 -12.76 -1.98 6.18
C LYS A 184 -13.32 -2.17 4.77
N THR A 185 -13.08 -3.33 4.17
CA THR A 185 -13.68 -3.68 2.89
C THR A 185 -14.27 -5.09 2.86
N THR A 186 -15.14 -5.33 1.90
CA THR A 186 -15.50 -6.68 1.45
C THR A 186 -15.35 -6.77 -0.07
N TRP A 187 -15.10 -7.98 -0.58
CA TRP A 187 -14.94 -8.25 -2.00
C TRP A 187 -15.91 -9.33 -2.49
N THR A 188 -16.30 -9.24 -3.75
CA THR A 188 -16.92 -10.37 -4.48
C THR A 188 -16.27 -10.53 -5.86
N GLY A 189 -15.81 -11.74 -6.16
CA GLY A 189 -15.31 -12.13 -7.48
C GLY A 189 -16.29 -13.03 -8.22
N THR A 190 -16.41 -12.82 -9.53
CA THR A 190 -17.24 -13.67 -10.41
C THR A 190 -16.63 -13.83 -11.80
N LEU A 191 -16.87 -14.99 -12.41
CA LEU A 191 -16.70 -15.24 -13.84
C LEU A 191 -18.06 -15.56 -14.44
N THR A 192 -18.60 -14.66 -15.27
CA THR A 192 -19.84 -14.91 -16.01
C THR A 192 -19.52 -15.52 -17.36
N MET A 193 -19.93 -16.77 -17.57
CA MET A 193 -19.82 -17.54 -18.82
C MET A 193 -21.19 -17.63 -19.51
N PRO A 194 -21.27 -18.12 -20.77
CA PRO A 194 -22.56 -18.39 -21.41
C PRO A 194 -23.35 -19.47 -20.66
N GLY A 195 -24.43 -19.06 -19.97
CA GLY A 195 -25.33 -19.97 -19.26
C GLY A 195 -24.92 -20.37 -17.84
N THR A 196 -23.77 -19.91 -17.32
CA THR A 196 -23.35 -20.13 -15.94
C THR A 196 -22.60 -18.93 -15.37
N THR A 197 -22.54 -18.80 -14.04
CA THR A 197 -21.66 -17.85 -13.35
C THR A 197 -20.97 -18.58 -12.23
N LEU A 198 -19.64 -18.61 -12.29
CA LEU A 198 -18.80 -19.11 -11.22
C LEU A 198 -18.54 -17.98 -10.23
N HIS A 199 -18.76 -18.27 -8.95
CA HIS A 199 -18.34 -17.39 -7.87
C HIS A 199 -16.90 -17.74 -7.48
N LEU A 200 -16.09 -16.73 -7.21
CA LEU A 200 -14.75 -16.92 -6.68
C LEU A 200 -14.78 -16.71 -5.17
N GLU A 201 -14.05 -17.55 -4.46
CA GLU A 201 -13.92 -17.47 -3.00
C GLU A 201 -12.60 -16.82 -2.61
N ARG A 202 -11.53 -17.06 -3.39
CA ARG A 202 -10.21 -16.45 -3.18
C ARG A 202 -9.50 -16.01 -4.46
N LEU A 203 -8.48 -15.20 -4.29
CA LEU A 203 -7.56 -14.73 -5.33
C LEU A 203 -6.11 -15.04 -4.94
N ASN A 204 -5.41 -15.82 -5.75
CA ASN A 204 -3.98 -16.12 -5.58
C ASN A 204 -3.61 -16.80 -4.23
N HIS A 205 -4.56 -17.39 -3.49
CA HIS A 205 -4.32 -18.18 -2.26
C HIS A 205 -4.19 -19.68 -2.56
N ARG A 206 -3.45 -20.46 -1.76
CA ARG A 206 -3.50 -21.94 -1.86
C ARG A 206 -4.94 -22.43 -1.61
N PRO A 207 -5.57 -23.21 -2.53
CA PRO A 207 -6.90 -23.75 -2.27
C PRO A 207 -6.84 -24.80 -1.15
N SER A 208 -7.78 -24.71 -0.20
CA SER A 208 -7.98 -25.72 0.84
C SER A 208 -8.53 -26.99 0.22
N VAL A 209 -8.01 -28.16 0.62
CA VAL A 209 -8.65 -29.45 0.35
C VAL A 209 -9.35 -29.88 1.64
N PRO A 210 -10.64 -30.24 1.63
CA PRO A 210 -11.32 -30.73 2.83
C PRO A 210 -10.67 -32.02 3.33
N GLU A 211 -10.51 -32.17 4.66
CA GLU A 211 -9.88 -33.35 5.29
C GLU A 211 -10.49 -34.67 4.79
N ALA A 212 -11.82 -34.73 4.65
CA ALA A 212 -12.56 -35.89 4.14
C ALA A 212 -12.28 -36.25 2.67
N CYS A 213 -11.57 -35.37 1.95
CA CYS A 213 -11.28 -35.47 0.52
C CYS A 213 -9.78 -35.39 0.20
N GLU A 214 -8.88 -35.32 1.18
CA GLU A 214 -7.42 -35.29 0.95
C GLU A 214 -6.91 -36.51 0.16
N ASP A 215 -7.42 -37.71 0.49
CA ASP A 215 -7.09 -38.98 -0.17
C ASP A 215 -7.81 -39.19 -1.54
N LEU A 216 -8.68 -38.27 -1.98
CA LEU A 216 -9.42 -38.41 -3.23
C LEU A 216 -8.61 -37.84 -4.41
N GLU A 217 -8.09 -38.74 -5.27
CA GLU A 217 -7.44 -38.35 -6.53
C GLU A 217 -8.39 -37.53 -7.42
N ASP A 218 -9.65 -37.96 -7.54
CA ASP A 218 -10.72 -37.27 -8.26
C ASP A 218 -11.62 -36.48 -7.30
N GLN A 219 -11.29 -35.20 -7.12
CA GLN A 219 -12.05 -34.26 -6.29
C GLN A 219 -13.50 -34.07 -6.79
N THR A 220 -13.83 -34.34 -8.06
CA THR A 220 -15.21 -34.16 -8.57
C THR A 220 -16.22 -35.13 -7.95
N THR A 221 -15.71 -36.13 -7.20
CA THR A 221 -16.48 -37.08 -6.39
C THR A 221 -16.63 -36.66 -4.92
N CYS A 222 -15.91 -35.63 -4.47
CA CYS A 222 -16.02 -35.10 -3.10
C CYS A 222 -17.41 -34.50 -2.85
N ALA A 223 -17.89 -34.63 -1.61
CA ALA A 223 -19.19 -34.11 -1.18
C ALA A 223 -19.09 -32.91 -0.22
N GLU A 224 -17.89 -32.63 0.32
CA GLU A 224 -17.61 -31.47 1.17
C GLU A 224 -17.18 -30.28 0.30
N ASP A 225 -17.58 -29.07 0.70
CA ASP A 225 -17.30 -27.84 -0.05
C ASP A 225 -15.80 -27.50 -0.04
N GLY A 226 -15.27 -27.00 -1.17
CA GLY A 226 -13.84 -26.75 -1.36
C GLY A 226 -13.47 -25.27 -1.28
N ASP A 227 -12.49 -24.86 -2.08
CA ASP A 227 -12.23 -23.46 -2.43
C ASP A 227 -12.21 -23.33 -3.96
N THR A 228 -12.88 -22.30 -4.50
CA THR A 228 -12.73 -21.84 -5.89
C THR A 228 -11.81 -20.61 -5.94
N VAL A 229 -10.57 -20.79 -6.43
CA VAL A 229 -9.53 -19.75 -6.41
C VAL A 229 -9.10 -19.34 -7.82
N ARG A 230 -9.08 -18.02 -8.10
CA ARG A 230 -8.50 -17.47 -9.34
C ARG A 230 -7.01 -17.16 -9.16
N PHE A 231 -6.18 -17.61 -10.09
CA PHE A 231 -4.74 -17.33 -10.13
C PHE A 231 -4.33 -16.48 -11.33
N ASP A 232 -3.37 -15.60 -11.07
CA ASP A 232 -2.74 -14.74 -12.07
C ASP A 232 -1.42 -15.33 -12.60
N ASP A 233 -1.06 -14.93 -13.82
CA ASP A 233 0.23 -15.23 -14.48
C ASP A 233 1.49 -14.81 -13.70
N ARG A 234 1.35 -13.99 -12.65
CA ARG A 234 2.43 -13.57 -11.75
C ARG A 234 2.42 -14.25 -10.39
N PHE A 235 1.52 -15.19 -10.11
CA PHE A 235 1.42 -15.86 -8.80
C PHE A 235 2.78 -16.40 -8.32
N SER A 236 3.29 -17.41 -9.03
CA SER A 236 4.63 -17.98 -8.88
C SER A 236 5.02 -18.62 -10.22
N ALA A 237 6.11 -19.41 -10.27
CA ALA A 237 6.50 -20.17 -11.46
C ALA A 237 5.42 -21.16 -11.95
N ALA A 238 4.55 -21.62 -11.04
CA ALA A 238 3.33 -22.36 -11.32
C ALA A 238 2.28 -22.06 -10.23
N THR A 239 1.02 -22.36 -10.50
CA THR A 239 -0.06 -22.38 -9.50
C THR A 239 0.11 -23.55 -8.51
N PRO A 240 -0.60 -23.57 -7.36
CA PRO A 240 -0.39 -24.59 -6.34
C PRO A 240 -0.74 -26.01 -6.84
N PRO A 241 0.15 -27.00 -6.69
CA PRO A 241 -0.10 -28.36 -7.18
C PRO A 241 -1.06 -29.14 -6.26
N GLY A 242 -1.65 -30.20 -6.78
CA GLY A 242 -2.38 -31.20 -6.01
C GLY A 242 -3.64 -31.73 -6.70
N HIS A 243 -4.43 -32.52 -5.96
CA HIS A 243 -5.75 -32.98 -6.39
C HIS A 243 -6.72 -31.80 -6.47
N GLY A 244 -7.61 -31.83 -7.48
CA GLY A 244 -8.51 -30.74 -7.83
C GLY A 244 -8.48 -30.46 -9.32
N VAL A 245 -9.38 -29.61 -9.79
CA VAL A 245 -9.51 -29.23 -11.20
C VAL A 245 -8.84 -27.89 -11.42
N GLU A 246 -8.16 -27.71 -12.55
CA GLU A 246 -7.64 -26.41 -12.98
C GLU A 246 -8.06 -26.08 -14.42
N VAL A 247 -8.67 -24.91 -14.62
CA VAL A 247 -9.08 -24.39 -15.93
C VAL A 247 -8.29 -23.12 -16.23
N VAL A 248 -7.59 -23.11 -17.36
CA VAL A 248 -6.79 -21.98 -17.83
C VAL A 248 -7.59 -21.16 -18.84
N PHE A 249 -7.52 -19.84 -18.70
CA PHE A 249 -8.18 -18.83 -19.54
C PHE A 249 -7.14 -17.94 -20.22
N ASP A 250 -7.45 -17.44 -21.42
CA ASP A 250 -6.66 -16.42 -22.11
C ASP A 250 -7.01 -15.00 -21.62
N ALA A 251 -6.26 -14.00 -22.10
CA ALA A 251 -6.45 -12.58 -21.78
C ALA A 251 -7.83 -12.00 -22.20
N LYS A 252 -8.68 -12.77 -22.89
CA LYS A 252 -10.05 -12.40 -23.25
C LYS A 252 -11.09 -13.14 -22.42
N GLY A 253 -10.66 -13.96 -21.45
CA GLY A 253 -11.54 -14.81 -20.65
C GLY A 253 -12.03 -16.06 -21.37
N CYS A 254 -11.36 -16.50 -22.45
CA CYS A 254 -11.70 -17.72 -23.17
C CYS A 254 -10.98 -18.94 -22.58
N VAL A 255 -11.68 -20.05 -22.38
CA VAL A 255 -11.08 -21.33 -21.92
C VAL A 255 -10.03 -21.81 -22.93
N VAL A 256 -8.84 -22.13 -22.43
CA VAL A 256 -7.68 -22.63 -23.19
C VAL A 256 -7.47 -24.12 -22.95
N SER A 257 -7.57 -24.56 -21.69
CA SER A 257 -7.39 -25.96 -21.29
C SER A 257 -8.02 -26.25 -19.93
N THR A 258 -8.44 -27.48 -19.73
CA THR A 258 -8.99 -28.01 -18.47
C THR A 258 -8.17 -29.22 -18.06
N HIS A 259 -7.81 -29.31 -16.78
CA HIS A 259 -6.98 -30.39 -16.22
C HIS A 259 -7.67 -30.95 -14.97
N ASP A 260 -7.53 -32.25 -14.76
CA ASP A 260 -8.02 -33.05 -13.62
C ASP A 260 -7.05 -33.03 -12.42
N THR A 261 -5.97 -32.25 -12.53
CA THR A 261 -4.98 -31.99 -11.51
C THR A 261 -4.59 -30.51 -11.53
N ARG A 262 -4.16 -30.00 -10.38
CA ARG A 262 -3.72 -28.61 -10.17
C ARG A 262 -2.20 -28.50 -10.29
N GLY A 263 -1.70 -27.33 -10.68
CA GLY A 263 -0.27 -26.98 -10.62
C GLY A 263 0.34 -26.57 -11.96
N LEU A 264 -0.28 -25.62 -12.67
CA LEU A 264 0.09 -25.23 -14.02
C LEU A 264 0.97 -23.97 -14.06
N ALA A 265 1.95 -23.96 -14.96
CA ALA A 265 2.67 -22.75 -15.33
C ALA A 265 1.80 -21.91 -16.29
N LEU A 266 1.51 -20.66 -15.92
CA LEU A 266 0.69 -19.74 -16.71
C LEU A 266 1.57 -18.88 -17.63
N SER A 267 1.14 -18.69 -18.87
CA SER A 267 1.78 -17.74 -19.79
C SER A 267 1.32 -16.31 -19.52
N ALA A 268 2.12 -15.32 -19.91
CA ALA A 268 1.79 -13.90 -19.73
C ALA A 268 0.40 -13.55 -20.30
N GLY A 269 -0.43 -12.92 -19.47
CA GLY A 269 -1.83 -12.58 -19.76
C GLY A 269 -2.83 -13.73 -19.61
N GLN A 270 -2.41 -14.91 -19.14
CA GLN A 270 -3.33 -15.97 -18.74
C GLN A 270 -3.78 -15.80 -17.28
N THR A 271 -4.88 -16.46 -16.97
CA THR A 271 -5.45 -16.62 -15.64
C THR A 271 -5.88 -18.07 -15.53
N SER A 272 -5.77 -18.70 -14.37
CA SER A 272 -6.48 -19.97 -14.13
C SER A 272 -7.48 -19.85 -13.00
N VAL A 273 -8.38 -20.81 -12.92
CA VAL A 273 -9.14 -21.10 -11.70
C VAL A 273 -8.78 -22.51 -11.28
N GLN A 274 -8.48 -22.67 -10.00
CA GLN A 274 -8.41 -23.97 -9.35
C GLN A 274 -9.67 -24.18 -8.51
N ALA A 275 -10.17 -25.42 -8.46
CA ALA A 275 -11.22 -25.82 -7.54
C ALA A 275 -10.92 -27.18 -6.91
N THR A 276 -11.20 -27.28 -5.61
CA THR A 276 -11.12 -28.49 -4.78
C THR A 276 -12.53 -28.89 -4.32
N GLY A 277 -12.67 -29.99 -3.57
CA GLY A 277 -13.94 -30.35 -2.96
C GLY A 277 -15.11 -30.50 -3.95
N SER A 278 -16.32 -30.20 -3.49
CA SER A 278 -17.55 -30.26 -4.29
C SER A 278 -17.53 -29.31 -5.51
N ASP A 279 -16.79 -28.20 -5.42
CA ASP A 279 -16.64 -27.18 -6.45
C ASP A 279 -15.83 -27.62 -7.67
N ALA A 280 -14.90 -28.57 -7.48
CA ALA A 280 -14.11 -29.17 -8.56
C ALA A 280 -15.01 -29.68 -9.71
N LYS A 281 -16.16 -30.25 -9.37
CA LYS A 281 -17.16 -30.74 -10.34
C LYS A 281 -17.80 -29.61 -11.15
N THR A 282 -18.11 -28.48 -10.51
CA THR A 282 -18.68 -27.30 -11.17
C THR A 282 -17.68 -26.68 -12.13
N LEU A 283 -16.40 -26.59 -11.71
CA LEU A 283 -15.33 -26.06 -12.55
C LEU A 283 -15.02 -26.98 -13.74
N ALA A 284 -15.00 -28.31 -13.55
CA ALA A 284 -14.79 -29.27 -14.63
C ALA A 284 -15.84 -29.12 -15.73
N ALA A 285 -17.13 -29.09 -15.37
CA ALA A 285 -18.23 -28.92 -16.30
C ALA A 285 -18.18 -27.57 -17.05
N LEU A 286 -17.73 -26.50 -16.39
CA LEU A 286 -17.49 -25.19 -17.02
C LEU A 286 -16.35 -25.27 -18.04
N GLY A 287 -15.24 -25.92 -17.68
CA GLY A 287 -14.09 -26.14 -18.56
C GLY A 287 -14.43 -26.97 -19.79
N GLU A 288 -15.19 -28.07 -19.63
CA GLU A 288 -15.67 -28.92 -20.73
C GLU A 288 -16.62 -28.17 -21.69
N ALA A 289 -17.53 -27.34 -21.15
CA ALA A 289 -18.42 -26.52 -21.95
C ALA A 289 -17.67 -25.44 -22.74
N GLY A 290 -16.55 -24.94 -22.20
CA GLY A 290 -15.67 -23.99 -22.84
C GLY A 290 -16.31 -22.63 -23.12
N GLY A 291 -15.83 -21.95 -24.16
CA GLY A 291 -16.28 -20.60 -24.54
C GLY A 291 -15.51 -19.50 -23.81
N CYS A 292 -16.10 -18.31 -23.75
CA CYS A 292 -15.47 -17.12 -23.17
C CYS A 292 -16.41 -16.39 -22.20
N GLY A 293 -15.86 -15.93 -21.08
CA GLY A 293 -16.58 -15.22 -20.04
C GLY A 293 -16.03 -13.83 -19.75
N THR A 294 -16.60 -13.19 -18.74
CA THR A 294 -16.16 -11.88 -18.25
C THR A 294 -15.91 -11.94 -16.76
N TRP A 295 -14.70 -11.56 -16.36
CA TRP A 295 -14.32 -11.38 -14.97
C TRP A 295 -14.96 -10.12 -14.39
N LYS A 296 -15.42 -10.20 -13.15
CA LYS A 296 -15.89 -9.04 -12.40
C LYS A 296 -15.51 -9.17 -10.94
N ASP A 297 -14.60 -8.29 -10.54
CA ASP A 297 -14.27 -7.98 -9.15
C ASP A 297 -15.09 -6.78 -8.68
N ARG A 298 -15.58 -6.81 -7.44
CA ARG A 298 -16.22 -5.67 -6.78
C ARG A 298 -15.72 -5.58 -5.35
N VAL A 299 -15.05 -4.48 -5.01
CA VAL A 299 -14.69 -4.13 -3.63
C VAL A 299 -15.67 -3.06 -3.14
N VAL A 300 -16.15 -3.18 -1.90
CA VAL A 300 -16.95 -2.14 -1.23
C VAL A 300 -16.35 -1.76 0.11
N ASP A 301 -16.58 -0.52 0.53
CA ASP A 301 -16.19 0.00 1.85
C ASP A 301 -17.18 -0.42 2.96
N GLU A 302 -16.91 0.01 4.20
CA GLU A 302 -17.71 -0.34 5.38
C GLU A 302 -19.13 0.27 5.37
N ASP A 303 -19.34 1.35 4.61
CA ASP A 303 -20.65 1.97 4.37
C ASP A 303 -21.39 1.34 3.17
N GLY A 304 -20.76 0.41 2.45
CA GLY A 304 -21.32 -0.32 1.30
C GLY A 304 -21.18 0.39 -0.05
N HIS A 305 -20.43 1.50 -0.14
CA HIS A 305 -20.13 2.16 -1.41
C HIS A 305 -19.10 1.35 -2.20
N ALA A 306 -19.23 1.34 -3.53
CA ALA A 306 -18.30 0.63 -4.39
C ALA A 306 -17.01 1.43 -4.59
N ILE A 307 -15.87 0.80 -4.29
CA ILE A 307 -14.54 1.38 -4.52
C ILE A 307 -14.21 1.27 -6.02
N PRO A 308 -13.96 2.39 -6.74
CA PRO A 308 -13.67 2.34 -8.16
C PRO A 308 -12.34 1.64 -8.44
N LEU A 309 -12.39 0.49 -9.13
CA LEU A 309 -11.22 -0.23 -9.61
C LEU A 309 -10.73 0.40 -10.93
N THR A 310 -9.73 1.26 -10.85
CA THR A 310 -9.14 2.00 -11.98
C THR A 310 -7.63 1.80 -12.03
N SER A 311 -7.00 2.12 -13.16
CA SER A 311 -5.53 2.09 -13.31
C SER A 311 -4.74 2.93 -12.29
N HIS A 312 -5.42 3.78 -11.52
CA HIS A 312 -4.83 4.61 -10.48
C HIS A 312 -5.17 4.16 -9.06
N THR A 313 -6.01 3.14 -8.89
CA THR A 313 -6.46 2.62 -7.60
C THR A 313 -5.45 1.60 -7.08
N TRP A 314 -5.01 1.78 -5.84
CA TRP A 314 -4.09 0.89 -5.13
C TRP A 314 -4.62 0.62 -3.74
N ALA A 315 -4.26 -0.53 -3.17
CA ALA A 315 -4.57 -0.85 -1.79
C ALA A 315 -3.52 -1.75 -1.15
N VAL A 316 -3.32 -1.55 0.15
CA VAL A 316 -2.56 -2.42 1.05
C VAL A 316 -3.40 -2.70 2.29
N THR A 317 -3.41 -3.95 2.74
CA THR A 317 -3.98 -4.31 4.04
C THR A 317 -3.10 -3.79 5.19
N GLY A 318 -3.75 -3.22 6.20
CA GLY A 318 -3.17 -2.87 7.49
C GLY A 318 -3.95 -3.52 8.64
N ARG A 319 -3.65 -3.14 9.89
CA ARG A 319 -4.29 -3.76 11.07
C ARG A 319 -4.76 -2.82 12.16
N VAL A 320 -4.29 -1.58 12.21
CA VAL A 320 -4.78 -0.59 13.19
C VAL A 320 -4.78 0.79 12.54
N PRO A 321 -5.93 1.48 12.45
CA PRO A 321 -5.94 2.89 12.16
C PRO A 321 -5.30 3.61 13.35
N LEU A 322 -4.29 4.44 13.10
CA LEU A 322 -3.62 5.24 14.12
C LEU A 322 -4.39 6.54 14.37
N LEU A 323 -4.71 7.24 13.28
CA LEU A 323 -5.42 8.52 13.31
C LEU A 323 -6.60 8.52 12.34
N LYS A 324 -7.66 9.24 12.75
CA LYS A 324 -8.77 9.68 11.89
C LYS A 324 -9.07 11.14 12.23
N ASP A 325 -9.15 12.02 11.23
CA ASP A 325 -9.41 13.46 11.41
C ASP A 325 -8.45 14.16 12.44
N GLY A 326 -7.21 13.69 12.56
CA GLY A 326 -6.17 14.15 13.49
C GLY A 326 -6.27 13.59 14.92
N VAL A 327 -7.34 12.84 15.21
CA VAL A 327 -7.61 12.22 16.52
C VAL A 327 -7.09 10.79 16.54
N SER A 328 -6.52 10.35 17.67
CA SER A 328 -6.08 8.96 17.80
C SER A 328 -7.30 8.05 17.94
N VAL A 329 -7.33 7.00 17.11
CA VAL A 329 -8.37 5.97 17.12
C VAL A 329 -7.82 4.59 17.52
N VAL A 330 -6.58 4.55 17.99
CA VAL A 330 -6.00 3.36 18.64
C VAL A 330 -6.80 3.07 19.92
N PRO A 331 -7.38 1.86 20.11
CA PRO A 331 -8.14 1.54 21.30
C PRO A 331 -7.28 1.68 22.58
N PRO A 332 -7.86 2.08 23.72
CA PRO A 332 -7.15 2.13 24.99
C PRO A 332 -6.78 0.70 25.44
N ALA A 333 -5.71 0.56 26.22
CA ALA A 333 -5.12 -0.74 26.58
C ALA A 333 -6.12 -1.69 27.27
N GLU A 334 -7.06 -1.14 28.04
CA GLU A 334 -8.11 -1.89 28.75
C GLU A 334 -9.14 -2.55 27.82
N GLN A 335 -9.16 -2.18 26.53
CA GLN A 335 -10.00 -2.79 25.48
C GLN A 335 -9.24 -3.80 24.61
N ILE A 336 -7.94 -4.00 24.84
CA ILE A 336 -7.13 -4.96 24.09
C ILE A 336 -7.11 -6.31 24.83
N PRO A 337 -7.56 -7.42 24.20
CA PRO A 337 -7.42 -8.77 24.74
C PRO A 337 -5.96 -9.11 25.07
N GLU A 338 -5.73 -9.90 26.12
CA GLU A 338 -4.39 -10.24 26.63
C GLU A 338 -3.50 -10.91 25.56
N ASP A 339 -4.07 -11.84 24.80
CA ASP A 339 -3.44 -12.52 23.65
C ASP A 339 -3.14 -11.59 22.47
N GLY A 340 -3.85 -10.45 22.37
CA GLY A 340 -3.59 -9.38 21.41
C GLY A 340 -2.61 -8.31 21.87
N MET A 341 -2.25 -8.25 23.16
CA MET A 341 -1.56 -7.10 23.76
C MET A 341 -0.13 -6.91 23.22
N ASP A 342 0.62 -7.99 22.96
CA ASP A 342 2.00 -7.87 22.47
C ASP A 342 2.08 -7.09 21.13
N PHE A 343 1.06 -7.24 20.28
CA PHE A 343 0.96 -6.50 19.01
C PHE A 343 0.80 -4.97 19.20
N PHE A 344 0.37 -4.50 20.37
CA PHE A 344 0.23 -3.08 20.70
C PHE A 344 1.44 -2.50 21.45
N LEU A 345 2.29 -3.34 22.04
CA LEU A 345 3.50 -2.92 22.78
C LEU A 345 4.67 -2.58 21.84
N ARG A 346 5.83 -2.18 22.39
CA ARG A 346 6.94 -1.69 21.57
C ARG A 346 7.55 -2.75 20.67
N HIS A 347 7.57 -2.43 19.37
CA HIS A 347 8.27 -3.15 18.32
C HIS A 347 8.84 -2.13 17.31
N PRO A 348 9.72 -2.51 16.38
CA PRO A 348 9.88 -1.76 15.15
C PRO A 348 8.52 -1.61 14.45
N ARG A 349 8.24 -0.45 13.87
CA ARG A 349 6.94 -0.14 13.23
C ARG A 349 7.12 0.51 11.88
N THR A 350 6.27 0.13 10.94
CA THR A 350 6.03 0.90 9.71
C THR A 350 4.61 1.42 9.72
N PHE A 351 4.43 2.71 9.42
CA PHE A 351 3.13 3.32 9.26
C PHE A 351 3.16 4.44 8.23
N VAL A 352 1.99 4.75 7.71
CA VAL A 352 1.82 5.76 6.65
C VAL A 352 0.59 6.61 6.92
N GLY A 353 0.65 7.86 6.49
CA GLY A 353 -0.49 8.76 6.54
C GLY A 353 -0.35 9.95 5.60
N GLN A 354 -1.35 10.84 5.64
CA GLN A 354 -1.33 12.11 4.94
C GLN A 354 -1.57 13.27 5.90
N THR A 355 -0.90 14.39 5.66
CA THR A 355 -1.21 15.69 6.27
C THR A 355 -2.47 16.29 5.65
N ALA A 356 -3.02 17.35 6.26
CA ALA A 356 -4.24 18.01 5.77
C ALA A 356 -4.13 18.59 4.33
N ASP A 357 -2.91 18.94 3.92
CA ASP A 357 -2.55 19.40 2.58
C ASP A 357 -2.15 18.26 1.61
N GLY A 358 -2.18 17.01 2.06
CA GLY A 358 -1.98 15.81 1.24
C GLY A 358 -0.52 15.37 1.08
N VAL A 359 0.41 15.93 1.85
CA VAL A 359 1.80 15.45 1.92
C VAL A 359 1.78 14.05 2.52
N TRP A 360 2.31 13.08 1.78
CA TRP A 360 2.49 11.73 2.29
C TRP A 360 3.60 11.69 3.32
N LYS A 361 3.38 10.97 4.41
CA LYS A 361 4.36 10.68 5.45
C LYS A 361 4.50 9.17 5.56
N LEU A 362 5.64 8.64 5.10
CA LEU A 362 6.01 7.24 5.19
C LEU A 362 7.01 7.11 6.33
N VAL A 363 6.69 6.34 7.37
CA VAL A 363 7.47 6.33 8.62
C VAL A 363 7.90 4.92 8.97
N VAL A 364 9.19 4.78 9.32
CA VAL A 364 9.71 3.59 10.00
C VAL A 364 10.33 3.98 11.35
N VAL A 365 10.04 3.21 12.38
CA VAL A 365 10.62 3.33 13.72
C VAL A 365 11.46 2.09 13.96
N ASP A 366 12.77 2.25 14.15
CA ASP A 366 13.65 1.12 14.51
C ASP A 366 13.30 0.63 15.93
N GLY A 367 13.56 -0.65 16.23
CA GLY A 367 13.11 -1.25 17.49
C GLY A 367 13.84 -2.53 17.85
N ARG A 368 13.52 -3.11 19.02
CA ARG A 368 14.14 -4.34 19.57
C ARG A 368 15.66 -4.23 19.77
N SER A 369 16.19 -3.03 19.94
CA SER A 369 17.62 -2.79 20.19
C SER A 369 17.81 -1.71 21.27
N THR A 370 19.01 -1.62 21.82
CA THR A 370 19.40 -0.49 22.70
C THR A 370 19.65 0.80 21.92
N THR A 371 19.79 0.72 20.59
CA THR A 371 19.90 1.90 19.70
C THR A 371 18.55 2.52 19.34
N SER A 372 17.48 1.72 19.34
CA SER A 372 16.10 2.19 19.30
C SER A 372 15.16 1.14 19.88
N VAL A 373 14.29 1.58 20.79
CA VAL A 373 13.39 0.70 21.55
C VAL A 373 12.12 0.31 20.79
N GLY A 374 11.79 1.03 19.71
CA GLY A 374 10.55 0.85 18.95
C GLY A 374 9.38 1.66 19.52
N SER A 375 8.23 1.58 18.85
CA SER A 375 7.01 2.23 19.30
C SER A 375 5.89 1.23 19.55
N SER A 376 5.16 1.46 20.64
CA SER A 376 3.82 0.94 20.86
C SER A 376 2.85 1.60 19.89
N MET A 377 1.65 1.05 19.75
CA MET A 377 0.65 1.58 18.82
C MET A 377 0.21 3.01 19.21
N TRP A 378 0.16 3.31 20.51
CA TRP A 378 -0.13 4.66 21.03
C TRP A 378 1.02 5.64 20.78
N GLU A 379 2.28 5.22 20.95
CA GLU A 379 3.44 6.03 20.57
C GLU A 379 3.46 6.29 19.04
N SER A 380 3.15 5.29 18.20
CA SER A 380 3.03 5.48 16.75
C SER A 380 1.94 6.48 16.37
N ALA A 381 0.77 6.44 17.02
CA ALA A 381 -0.29 7.43 16.79
C ALA A 381 0.11 8.84 17.27
N GLN A 382 0.87 8.94 18.36
CA GLN A 382 1.41 10.23 18.81
C GLN A 382 2.45 10.78 17.82
N ILE A 383 3.41 9.96 17.36
CA ILE A 383 4.37 10.34 16.31
C ILE A 383 3.64 10.79 15.04
N ALA A 384 2.63 10.03 14.58
CA ALA A 384 1.84 10.41 13.41
C ALA A 384 1.18 11.79 13.55
N ARG A 385 0.65 12.11 14.75
CA ARG A 385 0.05 13.41 15.03
C ARG A 385 1.08 14.54 15.05
N ASP A 386 2.24 14.30 15.67
CA ASP A 386 3.30 15.30 15.76
C ASP A 386 3.98 15.57 14.40
N LEU A 387 3.98 14.58 13.50
CA LEU A 387 4.32 14.74 12.07
C LEU A 387 3.18 15.37 11.23
N GLY A 388 2.10 15.84 11.86
CA GLY A 388 1.02 16.58 11.23
C GLY A 388 0.03 15.75 10.41
N MET A 389 0.03 14.42 10.53
CA MET A 389 -0.91 13.57 9.82
C MET A 389 -2.34 13.77 10.35
N VAL A 390 -3.33 13.77 9.46
CA VAL A 390 -4.75 13.77 9.83
C VAL A 390 -5.32 12.36 9.83
N ASP A 391 -4.96 11.55 8.84
CA ASP A 391 -5.31 10.15 8.75
C ASP A 391 -4.02 9.33 8.66
N ALA A 392 -3.94 8.22 9.40
CA ALA A 392 -2.74 7.37 9.46
C ALA A 392 -3.09 5.92 9.85
N ILE A 393 -2.31 4.97 9.35
CA ILE A 393 -2.52 3.52 9.52
C ILE A 393 -1.20 2.78 9.77
N ASN A 394 -1.23 1.82 10.68
CA ASN A 394 -0.13 0.89 10.93
C ASN A 394 -0.11 -0.25 9.89
N LEU A 395 1.03 -0.39 9.21
CA LEU A 395 1.37 -1.44 8.25
C LEU A 395 2.11 -2.61 8.94
N ASP A 396 2.64 -3.58 8.21
CA ASP A 396 3.46 -4.63 8.84
C ASP A 396 4.74 -4.06 9.48
N GLY A 397 5.18 -4.69 10.57
CA GLY A 397 6.26 -4.17 11.40
C GLY A 397 7.22 -5.26 11.88
N GLY A 398 7.82 -5.04 13.05
CA GLY A 398 8.84 -5.95 13.58
C GLY A 398 9.98 -6.10 12.58
N GLY A 399 10.35 -7.35 12.24
CA GLY A 399 11.44 -7.63 11.31
C GLY A 399 11.24 -7.15 9.87
N SER A 400 10.01 -6.84 9.46
CA SER A 400 9.70 -6.31 8.13
C SER A 400 10.03 -4.82 7.98
N THR A 401 10.11 -4.10 9.11
CA THR A 401 10.28 -2.64 9.20
C THR A 401 11.52 -2.15 8.47
N THR A 402 11.33 -1.65 7.25
CA THR A 402 12.42 -1.30 6.34
C THR A 402 12.03 -0.07 5.51
N MET A 403 12.95 0.89 5.40
CA MET A 403 12.87 2.04 4.49
C MET A 403 14.09 2.07 3.59
N VAL A 404 13.86 2.34 2.31
CA VAL A 404 14.90 2.52 1.28
C VAL A 404 14.69 3.86 0.61
N ALA A 405 15.77 4.61 0.37
CA ALA A 405 15.76 5.87 -0.37
C ALA A 405 17.02 5.98 -1.23
N ASN A 406 16.88 6.46 -2.47
CA ASN A 406 17.97 6.57 -3.44
C ASN A 406 18.74 5.25 -3.66
N GLY A 407 18.06 4.10 -3.52
CA GLY A 407 18.65 2.76 -3.63
C GLY A 407 19.42 2.27 -2.40
N GLU A 408 19.47 3.05 -1.32
CA GLU A 408 20.18 2.71 -0.08
C GLU A 408 19.20 2.42 1.07
N LEU A 409 19.55 1.44 1.92
CA LEU A 409 18.86 1.15 3.18
C LEU A 409 19.03 2.32 4.16
N VAL A 410 17.91 2.84 4.67
CA VAL A 410 17.88 4.05 5.52
C VAL A 410 17.99 3.73 7.02
N ASN A 411 17.35 2.65 7.46
CA ASN A 411 17.16 2.31 8.87
C ASN A 411 17.97 1.07 9.28
N LEU A 412 17.87 0.64 10.54
CA LEU A 412 18.47 -0.60 11.04
C LEU A 412 17.38 -1.64 11.37
N PRO A 413 16.96 -2.49 10.42
CA PRO A 413 15.97 -3.53 10.65
C PRO A 413 16.30 -4.40 11.87
N GLN A 414 15.51 -4.25 12.95
CA GLN A 414 15.73 -4.90 14.26
C GLN A 414 17.09 -4.59 14.92
N GLY A 415 17.70 -3.44 14.63
CA GLY A 415 19.06 -3.08 15.08
C GLY A 415 20.19 -3.68 14.24
N GLU A 416 19.86 -4.43 13.19
CA GLU A 416 20.79 -5.09 12.28
C GLU A 416 20.81 -4.42 10.90
N THR A 417 21.66 -4.91 9.99
CA THR A 417 21.71 -4.48 8.57
C THR A 417 21.02 -5.45 7.62
N THR A 418 20.49 -6.58 8.13
CA THR A 418 19.84 -7.61 7.30
C THR A 418 18.34 -7.34 7.19
N GLN A 419 17.86 -7.05 5.99
CA GLN A 419 16.45 -6.88 5.69
C GLN A 419 15.72 -8.24 5.73
N ARG A 420 14.53 -8.29 6.34
CA ARG A 420 13.60 -9.39 6.09
C ARG A 420 13.03 -9.23 4.68
N LYS A 421 12.80 -10.35 4.00
CA LYS A 421 12.04 -10.38 2.75
C LYS A 421 10.54 -10.21 3.02
N VAL A 422 9.86 -9.40 2.23
CA VAL A 422 8.43 -9.06 2.36
C VAL A 422 7.70 -9.34 1.04
N GLY A 423 6.37 -9.47 1.08
CA GLY A 423 5.55 -9.68 -0.13
C GLY A 423 5.34 -8.40 -0.96
N ASP A 424 5.28 -7.22 -0.31
CA ASP A 424 5.15 -5.94 -1.02
C ASP A 424 5.73 -4.72 -0.29
N ALA A 425 5.86 -3.62 -1.03
CA ALA A 425 6.34 -2.33 -0.56
C ALA A 425 5.51 -1.16 -1.14
N MET A 426 5.17 -0.17 -0.29
CA MET A 426 4.67 1.12 -0.75
C MET A 426 5.83 1.96 -1.27
N ALA A 427 5.74 2.39 -2.53
CA ALA A 427 6.86 2.95 -3.27
C ALA A 427 6.49 4.25 -4.00
N TRP A 428 7.40 5.23 -3.95
CA TRP A 428 7.31 6.44 -4.77
C TRP A 428 8.06 6.26 -6.08
N LEU A 429 7.32 6.16 -7.18
CA LEU A 429 7.90 6.16 -8.52
C LEU A 429 8.07 7.60 -9.01
N PRO A 430 9.28 8.05 -9.36
CA PRO A 430 9.47 9.35 -9.98
C PRO A 430 8.82 9.39 -11.37
N ALA A 431 8.47 10.58 -11.84
CA ALA A 431 8.09 10.76 -13.24
C ALA A 431 9.30 10.56 -14.16
N GLY A 432 9.17 9.66 -15.13
CA GLY A 432 10.17 9.41 -16.19
C GLY A 432 10.16 10.45 -17.31
#